data_AF-Q0IF94-F1
#
_entry.id   AF-Q0IF94-F1
#
_cell.length_a   1.000
_cell.length_b   1.000
_cell.length_c   1.000
_cell.angle_alpha   90.00
_cell.angle_beta   90.00
_cell.angle_gamma   90.00
#
_symmetry.space_group_name_H-M   'P 1'
#
loop_
_entity.id
_entity.type
_entity.pdbx_description
1 polymer ?
#
loop_
_entity_poly.entity_id
_entity_poly.type
_entity_poly.pdbx_seq_one_letter_code
_entity_poly.pdbx_strand_id
1 'polypeptide(L)'
;MPKVKEYMNCAFESSGWTKDGGKKLDTSKVAQDMVPYGFNVKKELDEVTKECETEFGAETSSIDYLACLLIDEKTKTQFKTMLMMKEADFFKQNLCN
;
A
#
# COMPACT_ATOMS: atom_id res chain seq x y z
N MET A 1 3.00 -14.58 10.05
CA MET A 1 4.11 -15.14 9.26
C MET A 1 5.19 -14.07 9.10
N PRO A 2 6.32 -14.14 9.84
CA PRO A 2 7.37 -13.11 9.81
C PRO A 2 7.90 -12.80 8.41
N LYS A 3 8.14 -13.83 7.60
CA LYS A 3 8.62 -13.70 6.20
C LYS A 3 7.70 -12.87 5.30
N VAL A 4 6.39 -12.99 5.48
CA VAL A 4 5.42 -12.20 4.70
C VAL A 4 5.51 -10.72 5.10
N LYS A 5 5.58 -10.44 6.41
CA LYS A 5 5.72 -9.06 6.91
C LYS A 5 7.01 -8.40 6.41
N GLU A 6 8.12 -9.12 6.44
CA GLU A 6 9.41 -8.65 5.92
C GLU A 6 9.35 -8.36 4.41
N TYR A 7 8.79 -9.29 3.63
CA TYR A 7 8.62 -9.10 2.19
C TYR A 7 7.74 -7.89 1.87
N MET A 8 6.59 -7.73 2.56
CA MET A 8 5.70 -6.59 2.30
C MET A 8 6.33 -5.25 2.66
N ASN A 9 7.10 -5.20 3.75
CA ASN A 9 7.86 -4.00 4.09
C ASN A 9 8.87 -3.65 2.99
N CYS A 10 9.66 -4.61 2.55
CA CYS A 10 10.61 -4.38 1.46
C CYS A 10 9.91 -3.96 0.16
N ALA A 11 8.78 -4.58 -0.19
CA ALA A 11 8.05 -4.26 -1.42
C ALA A 11 7.50 -2.83 -1.39
N PHE A 12 6.94 -2.40 -0.26
CA PHE A 12 6.41 -1.05 -0.07
C PHE A 12 7.52 0.00 -0.02
N GLU A 13 8.66 -0.31 0.59
CA GLU A 13 9.84 0.55 0.57
C GLU A 13 10.39 0.69 -0.86
N SER A 14 10.53 -0.42 -1.58
CA SER A 14 11.02 -0.44 -2.96
C SER A 14 10.10 0.28 -3.94
N SER A 15 8.79 0.29 -3.68
CA SER A 15 7.83 1.08 -4.46
C SER A 15 7.78 2.56 -4.07
N GLY A 16 8.50 2.95 -3.00
CA GLY A 16 8.44 4.28 -2.41
C GLY A 16 7.09 4.60 -1.75
N TRP A 17 6.29 3.57 -1.45
CA TRP A 17 4.97 3.73 -0.82
C TRP A 17 5.05 3.95 0.68
N THR A 18 6.22 3.81 1.28
CA THR A 18 6.45 4.14 2.68
C THR A 18 7.38 5.33 2.83
N LYS A 19 7.15 6.10 3.89
CA LYS A 19 7.99 7.20 4.38
C LYS A 19 8.33 6.96 5.85
N ASP A 20 9.18 7.83 6.41
CA ASP A 20 9.63 7.77 7.80
C ASP A 20 10.27 6.42 8.17
N GLY A 21 11.02 5.82 7.23
CA GLY A 21 11.69 4.54 7.41
C GLY A 21 10.72 3.36 7.53
N GLY A 22 9.70 3.31 6.67
CA GLY A 22 8.73 2.21 6.64
C GLY A 22 7.53 2.37 7.57
N LYS A 23 7.47 3.45 8.36
CA LYS A 23 6.47 3.61 9.44
C LYS A 23 5.15 4.24 8.99
N LYS A 24 5.16 4.97 7.88
CA LYS A 24 3.97 5.63 7.36
C LYS A 24 3.79 5.35 5.89
N LEU A 25 2.54 5.29 5.46
CA LEU A 25 2.21 5.23 4.04
C LEU A 25 2.39 6.61 3.40
N ASP A 26 3.01 6.64 2.22
CA ASP A 26 2.99 7.79 1.32
C ASP A 26 1.80 7.65 0.35
N THR A 27 0.65 8.12 0.80
CA THR A 27 -0.59 8.16 0.00
C THR A 27 -0.45 8.99 -1.28
N SER A 28 0.48 9.93 -1.35
CA SER A 28 0.73 10.71 -2.57
C SER A 28 1.40 9.85 -3.62
N LYS A 29 2.39 9.05 -3.21
CA LYS A 29 3.06 8.12 -4.10
C LYS A 29 2.12 7.00 -4.56
N VAL A 30 1.32 6.45 -3.65
CA VAL A 30 0.30 5.44 -4.02
C VAL A 30 -0.70 6.03 -5.01
N ALA A 31 -1.24 7.22 -4.75
CA ALA A 31 -2.17 7.87 -5.68
C ALA A 31 -1.53 8.12 -7.05
N GLN A 32 -0.27 8.57 -7.09
CA GLN A 32 0.47 8.77 -8.34
C GLN A 32 0.59 7.46 -9.13
N ASP A 33 0.92 6.35 -8.46
CA ASP A 33 1.03 5.02 -9.08
C ASP A 33 -0.33 4.48 -9.56
N MET A 34 -1.45 5.01 -9.05
CA MET A 34 -2.81 4.62 -9.45
C MET A 34 -3.33 5.40 -10.67
N VAL A 35 -2.75 6.56 -11.00
CA VAL A 35 -3.16 7.40 -12.15
C VAL A 35 -3.08 6.67 -13.50
N PRO A 36 -2.03 5.89 -13.83
CA PRO A 36 -1.95 5.15 -15.09
C PRO A 36 -3.09 4.13 -15.29
N TYR A 37 -3.74 3.72 -14.20
CA TYR A 37 -4.88 2.79 -14.21
C TYR A 37 -6.24 3.52 -14.24
N GLY A 38 -6.24 4.84 -14.40
CA GLY A 38 -7.46 5.67 -14.48
C GLY A 38 -8.05 6.02 -13.11
N PHE A 39 -7.33 5.81 -12.02
CA PHE A 39 -7.81 6.06 -10.67
C PHE A 39 -7.19 7.32 -10.07
N ASN A 40 -8.04 8.26 -9.64
CA ASN A 40 -7.64 9.44 -8.89
C ASN A 40 -8.32 9.40 -7.51
N VAL A 41 -7.67 8.72 -6.56
CA VAL A 41 -8.26 8.35 -5.26
C VAL A 41 -7.45 8.88 -4.07
N LYS A 42 -6.74 10.00 -4.25
CA LYS A 42 -5.84 10.54 -3.20
C LYS A 42 -6.58 10.83 -1.89
N LYS A 43 -7.79 11.37 -1.98
CA LYS A 43 -8.60 11.72 -0.82
C LYS A 43 -9.02 10.47 -0.04
N GLU A 44 -9.50 9.46 -0.75
CA GLU A 44 -9.91 8.17 -0.19
C GLU A 44 -8.72 7.46 0.46
N LEU A 45 -7.55 7.48 -0.19
CA LEU A 45 -6.31 6.94 0.38
C LEU A 45 -5.92 7.64 1.69
N ASP A 46 -6.03 8.97 1.77
CA ASP A 46 -5.75 9.72 3.00
C ASP A 46 -6.70 9.37 4.13
N GLU A 47 -8.00 9.27 3.83
CA GLU A 47 -9.02 8.91 4.81
C GLU A 47 -8.77 7.50 5.37
N VAL A 48 -8.63 6.51 4.49
CA VAL A 48 -8.41 5.11 4.89
C VAL A 48 -7.09 4.94 5.63
N THR A 49 -6.02 5.62 5.21
CA THR A 49 -4.72 5.55 5.91
C THR A 49 -4.83 6.10 7.32
N LYS A 50 -5.55 7.21 7.51
CA LYS A 50 -5.77 7.81 8.83
C LYS A 50 -6.64 6.93 9.72
N GLU A 51 -7.68 6.32 9.17
CA GLU A 51 -8.52 5.34 9.86
C GLU A 51 -7.67 4.12 10.30
N CYS A 52 -6.82 3.61 9.41
CA CYS A 52 -5.88 2.52 9.67
C CYS A 52 -4.87 2.86 10.79
N GLU A 53 -4.24 4.04 10.75
CA GLU A 53 -3.33 4.52 11.80
C GLU A 53 -4.05 4.68 13.15
N THR A 54 -5.34 4.99 13.15
CA THR A 54 -6.16 5.10 14.37
C THR A 54 -6.48 3.73 14.97
N GLU A 55 -6.76 2.73 14.11
CA GLU A 55 -7.08 1.37 14.53
C GLU A 55 -5.85 0.60 15.04
N PHE A 56 -4.73 0.70 14.33
CA PHE A 56 -3.51 -0.08 14.62
C PHE A 56 -2.49 0.69 15.48
N GLY A 57 -2.63 2.01 15.64
CA GLY A 57 -1.76 2.84 16.47
C GLY A 57 -0.36 3.07 15.87
N ALA A 58 0.63 3.41 16.70
CA ALA A 58 1.96 3.82 16.26
C ALA A 58 2.82 2.71 15.61
N GLU A 59 2.33 1.48 15.53
CA GLU A 59 3.05 0.30 14.99
C GLU A 59 2.47 -0.22 13.68
N THR A 60 1.63 0.56 12.97
CA THR A 60 1.09 0.17 11.67
C THR A 60 2.22 -0.16 10.69
N SER A 61 2.26 -1.41 10.24
CA SER A 61 3.25 -1.91 9.30
C SER A 61 2.71 -1.95 7.87
N SER A 62 3.57 -2.21 6.88
CA SER A 62 3.16 -2.21 5.47
C SER A 62 2.06 -3.23 5.17
N ILE A 63 2.06 -4.37 5.87
CA ILE A 63 1.00 -5.38 5.73
C ILE A 63 -0.33 -4.90 6.31
N ASP A 64 -0.30 -4.06 7.35
CA ASP A 64 -1.51 -3.51 7.96
C ASP A 64 -2.11 -2.46 7.03
N TYR A 65 -1.30 -1.56 6.45
CA TYR A 65 -1.75 -0.63 5.42
C TYR A 65 -2.30 -1.35 4.19
N LEU A 66 -1.64 -2.41 3.72
CA LEU A 66 -2.16 -3.24 2.64
C LEU A 66 -3.54 -3.79 2.99
N ALA A 67 -3.70 -4.36 4.18
CA ALA A 67 -4.96 -4.93 4.62
C ALA A 67 -6.07 -3.86 4.67
N CYS A 68 -5.79 -2.70 5.27
CA CYS A 68 -6.70 -1.56 5.32
C CYS A 68 -7.17 -1.15 3.93
N LEU A 69 -6.23 -0.96 2.98
CA LEU A 69 -6.55 -0.54 1.62
C LEU A 69 -7.35 -1.58 0.82
N LEU A 70 -7.17 -2.88 1.11
CA LEU A 70 -7.85 -3.99 0.44
C LEU A 70 -9.23 -4.32 1.02
N ILE A 71 -9.50 -3.92 2.27
CA ILE A 71 -10.76 -4.22 2.96
C ILE A 71 -11.71 -3.01 2.90
N ASP A 72 -11.18 -1.79 2.93
CA ASP A 72 -12.02 -0.58 2.96
C ASP A 72 -12.79 -0.35 1.65
N GLU A 73 -14.09 -0.05 1.76
CA GLU A 73 -14.98 0.14 0.61
C GLU A 73 -14.56 1.28 -0.33
N LYS A 74 -13.89 2.33 0.19
CA LYS A 74 -13.47 3.51 -0.57
C LYS A 74 -12.30 3.19 -1.51
N THR A 75 -11.42 2.26 -1.10
CA THR A 75 -10.16 1.98 -1.81
C THR A 75 -10.07 0.57 -2.41
N LYS A 76 -10.78 -0.42 -1.85
CA LYS A 76 -10.56 -1.85 -2.16
C LYS A 76 -10.60 -2.17 -3.64
N THR A 77 -11.57 -1.61 -4.37
CA THR A 77 -11.83 -2.01 -5.76
C THR A 77 -10.69 -1.52 -6.65
N GLN A 78 -10.41 -0.22 -6.58
CA GLN A 78 -9.39 0.46 -7.37
C GLN A 78 -7.99 -0.04 -6.99
N PHE A 79 -7.72 -0.19 -5.69
CA PHE A 79 -6.42 -0.64 -5.21
C PHE A 79 -6.14 -2.10 -5.60
N LYS A 80 -7.14 -2.99 -5.45
CA LYS A 80 -7.04 -4.37 -5.92
C LYS A 80 -6.84 -4.45 -7.44
N THR A 81 -7.58 -3.67 -8.23
CA THR A 81 -7.41 -3.64 -9.69
C THR A 81 -5.99 -3.21 -10.06
N MET A 82 -5.48 -2.14 -9.44
CA MET A 82 -4.09 -1.71 -9.68
C MET A 82 -3.09 -2.80 -9.30
N LEU A 83 -3.24 -3.47 -8.15
CA LEU A 83 -2.34 -4.57 -7.77
C LEU A 83 -2.37 -5.73 -8.76
N MET A 84 -3.55 -6.12 -9.25
CA MET A 84 -3.69 -7.20 -10.25
C MET A 84 -3.08 -6.81 -11.61
N MET A 85 -3.17 -5.55 -12.00
CA MET A 85 -2.57 -5.06 -13.25
C MET A 85 -1.06 -4.83 -13.11
N LYS A 86 -0.61 -4.41 -11.93
CA LYS A 86 0.81 -4.28 -11.55
C LYS A 86 1.43 -5.65 -11.26
N GLU A 87 0.65 -6.71 -11.05
CA GLU A 87 1.11 -8.02 -10.56
C GLU A 87 2.24 -8.63 -11.42
N ALA A 88 2.19 -8.39 -12.74
CA ALA A 88 3.26 -8.77 -13.67
C ALA A 88 4.62 -8.07 -13.42
N ASP A 89 4.61 -6.91 -12.76
CA ASP A 89 5.78 -6.09 -12.41
C ASP A 89 6.07 -6.05 -10.90
N PHE A 90 5.05 -6.10 -10.04
CA PHE A 90 5.15 -5.96 -8.57
C PHE A 90 5.68 -7.24 -7.89
N PHE A 91 5.33 -8.41 -8.43
CA PHE A 91 5.81 -9.71 -7.93
C PHE A 91 6.93 -10.29 -8.79
N LYS A 92 7.62 -9.47 -9.59
CA LYS A 92 8.85 -9.92 -10.26
C LYS A 92 9.77 -10.51 -9.20
N GLN A 93 10.21 -11.74 -9.43
CA GLN A 93 10.83 -12.67 -8.48
C GLN A 93 12.05 -12.12 -7.71
N ASN A 94 12.55 -10.92 -8.03
CA ASN A 94 13.76 -10.34 -7.46
C ASN A 94 13.57 -8.93 -6.85
N LEU A 95 12.33 -8.46 -6.60
CA LEU A 95 12.14 -7.13 -6.00
C LEU A 95 12.76 -7.06 -4.59
N CYS A 96 12.63 -8.15 -3.84
CA CYS A 96 13.08 -8.31 -2.46
C CYS A 96 13.64 -9.72 -2.28
N ASN A 97 14.90 -9.91 -2.69
CA ASN A 97 15.68 -11.14 -2.49
C ASN A 97 16.74 -10.97 -1.41
#